data_AF-A0A931BV72-F1
#
_entry.id   AF-A0A931BV72-F1
#
_cell.length_a   1.000
_cell.length_b   1.000
_cell.length_c   1.000
_cell.angle_alpha   90.00
_cell.angle_beta   90.00
_cell.angle_gamma   90.00
#
_symmetry.space_group_name_H-M   'P 1'
#
loop_
_entity.id
_entity.type
_entity.pdbx_description
1 polymer ?
#
loop_
_entity_poly.entity_id
_entity_poly.type
_entity_poly.pdbx_seq_one_letter_code
_entity_poly.pdbx_strand_id
1 'polypeptide(L)'
;MKLNRILILIDDSPCAIRAAKYGYELARELQAKVALLSVVDAALAEGNVDAGIFPEQEAGKLKRAAEELLHNIRNDYGQSVETEIFVPEGNVKETILQMAKEWKAKLIVIGSHGRTGFSRLLMGSIAEEVIRHSPVPVFVVPVTIKL
;
A
#
# COMPACT_ATOMS: atom_id res chain seq x y z
N MET A 1 19.22 12.02 9.81
CA MET A 1 17.76 11.87 9.65
C MET A 1 17.33 10.55 10.30
N LYS A 2 16.27 10.51 11.12
CA LYS A 2 15.80 9.26 11.77
C LYS A 2 14.61 8.67 10.98
N LEU A 3 14.78 7.49 10.42
CA LEU A 3 13.77 6.75 9.66
C LEU A 3 12.94 5.86 10.60
N ASN A 4 12.21 6.47 11.55
CA ASN A 4 11.51 5.75 12.62
C ASN A 4 10.00 5.51 12.36
N ARG A 5 9.51 5.89 11.18
CA ARG A 5 8.10 5.74 10.76
C ARG A 5 8.08 5.37 9.29
N ILE A 6 7.73 4.13 8.99
CA ILE A 6 7.72 3.58 7.63
C ILE A 6 6.27 3.35 7.21
N LEU A 7 5.85 4.00 6.12
CA LEU A 7 4.56 3.77 5.49
C LEU A 7 4.73 2.74 4.38
N ILE A 8 4.11 1.57 4.52
CA ILE A 8 4.17 0.49 3.53
C ILE A 8 2.85 0.49 2.77
N LEU A 9 2.95 0.65 1.45
CA LEU A 9 1.81 0.68 0.54
C LEU A 9 1.52 -0.71 0.02
N ILE A 10 0.28 -1.15 0.19
CA ILE A 10 -0.17 -2.50 -0.12
C ILE A 10 -1.38 -2.46 -1.06
N ASP A 11 -1.30 -3.28 -2.10
CA ASP A 11 -2.44 -3.80 -2.85
C ASP A 11 -2.39 -5.34 -2.81
N ASP A 12 -3.30 -6.01 -3.51
CA ASP A 12 -3.34 -7.48 -3.64
C ASP A 12 -2.29 -8.04 -4.63
N SER A 13 -1.35 -7.22 -5.10
CA SER A 13 -0.31 -7.68 -6.02
C SER A 13 0.82 -8.45 -5.30
N PRO A 14 1.43 -9.45 -5.95
CA PRO A 14 2.60 -10.12 -5.41
C PRO A 14 3.78 -9.18 -5.13
N CYS A 15 3.90 -8.09 -5.90
CA CYS A 15 4.97 -7.11 -5.72
C CYS A 15 4.79 -6.30 -4.43
N ALA A 16 3.55 -5.96 -4.06
CA ALA A 16 3.25 -5.28 -2.80
C ALA A 16 3.51 -6.17 -1.58
N ILE A 17 3.15 -7.45 -1.64
CA ILE A 17 3.47 -8.41 -0.56
C ILE A 17 4.99 -8.52 -0.36
N ARG A 18 5.75 -8.56 -1.46
CA ARG A 18 7.22 -8.51 -1.39
C ARG A 18 7.69 -7.19 -0.75
N ALA A 19 7.11 -6.06 -1.14
CA ALA A 19 7.44 -4.77 -0.56
C ALA A 19 7.19 -4.73 0.96
N ALA A 20 6.10 -5.37 1.42
CA ALA A 20 5.81 -5.51 2.85
C ALA A 20 6.93 -6.24 3.60
N LYS A 21 7.39 -7.37 3.06
CA LYS A 21 8.49 -8.15 3.66
C LYS A 21 9.75 -7.28 3.86
N TYR A 22 10.21 -6.61 2.81
CA TYR A 22 11.39 -5.73 2.89
C TYR A 22 11.14 -4.53 3.82
N GLY A 23 9.94 -3.95 3.78
CA GLY A 23 9.57 -2.83 4.65
C GLY A 23 9.61 -3.19 6.13
N TYR A 24 9.16 -4.39 6.50
CA TYR A 24 9.25 -4.90 7.86
C TYR A 24 10.66 -5.30 8.29
N GLU A 25 11.45 -5.90 7.39
CA GLU A 25 12.89 -6.13 7.63
C GLU A 25 13.60 -4.82 7.97
N LEU A 26 13.37 -3.79 7.16
CA LEU A 26 13.92 -2.46 7.39
C LEU A 26 13.39 -1.83 8.68
N ALA A 27 12.10 -1.99 8.99
CA ALA A 27 11.53 -1.47 10.22
C ALA A 27 12.18 -2.06 11.47
N ARG A 28 12.48 -3.37 11.47
CA ARG A 28 13.18 -4.03 12.58
C ARG A 28 14.59 -3.50 12.77
N GLU A 29 15.36 -3.38 11.69
CA GLU A 29 16.72 -2.86 11.74
C GLU A 29 16.79 -1.41 12.23
N LEU A 30 15.80 -0.60 11.83
CA LEU A 30 15.74 0.82 12.20
C LEU A 30 14.98 1.11 13.50
N GLN A 31 14.43 0.07 14.15
CA GLN A 31 13.52 0.20 15.30
C GLN A 31 12.38 1.19 15.00
N ALA A 32 11.81 1.09 13.80
CA ALA A 32 10.78 1.96 13.29
C ALA A 32 9.38 1.39 13.56
N LYS A 33 8.39 2.28 13.67
CA LYS A 33 6.98 1.92 13.59
C LYS A 33 6.56 1.79 12.14
N VAL A 34 5.57 0.95 11.88
CA VAL A 34 5.01 0.72 10.55
C VAL A 34 3.55 1.20 10.50
N ALA A 35 3.19 1.84 9.41
CA ALA A 35 1.81 1.96 8.96
C ALA A 35 1.64 1.12 7.69
N LEU A 36 0.72 0.16 7.71
CA LEU A 36 0.25 -0.51 6.50
C LEU A 36 -0.91 0.28 5.92
N LEU A 37 -0.85 0.59 4.64
CA LEU A 37 -1.88 1.35 3.94
C LEU A 37 -2.33 0.61 2.67
N SER A 38 -3.64 0.37 2.57
CA SER A 38 -4.31 -0.01 1.34
C SER A 38 -5.44 0.98 1.08
N VAL A 39 -5.54 1.56 -0.12
CA VAL A 39 -6.59 2.53 -0.43
C VAL A 39 -7.70 1.84 -1.23
N VAL A 40 -8.94 1.95 -0.77
CA VAL A 40 -10.11 1.56 -1.55
C VAL A 40 -10.36 2.65 -2.59
N ASP A 41 -10.14 2.30 -3.86
CA ASP A 41 -10.32 3.24 -4.96
C ASP A 41 -11.81 3.55 -5.15
N ALA A 42 -12.19 4.80 -4.92
CA ALA A 42 -13.58 5.24 -5.05
C ALA A 42 -14.15 5.00 -6.46
N ALA A 43 -13.31 5.05 -7.50
CA ALA A 43 -13.73 4.77 -8.87
C ALA A 43 -14.09 3.28 -9.08
N LEU A 44 -13.49 2.37 -8.31
CA LEU A 44 -13.82 0.94 -8.34
C LEU A 44 -14.98 0.58 -7.42
N ALA A 45 -15.34 1.48 -6.51
CA ALA A 45 -16.50 1.34 -5.61
C ALA A 45 -17.81 1.86 -6.25
N GLU A 46 -17.78 2.31 -7.51
CA GLU A 46 -18.98 2.65 -8.26
C GLU A 46 -19.84 1.38 -8.46
N GLY A 47 -20.83 1.20 -7.59
CA GLY A 47 -21.78 0.09 -7.68
C GLY A 47 -22.59 0.12 -8.98
N ASN A 48 -23.16 -1.02 -9.35
CA ASN A 48 -24.07 -1.14 -10.49
C ASN A 48 -25.51 -1.24 -9.98
N VAL A 49 -26.19 -0.10 -9.89
CA VAL A 49 -27.57 0.00 -9.39
C VAL A 49 -28.56 -0.84 -10.20
N ASP A 50 -28.35 -0.97 -11.51
CA ASP A 50 -29.21 -1.79 -12.39
C ASP A 50 -29.04 -3.30 -12.13
N ALA A 51 -27.91 -3.70 -11.55
CA ALA A 51 -27.65 -5.07 -11.10
C ALA A 51 -27.98 -5.30 -9.61
N GLY A 52 -28.55 -4.29 -8.92
CA GLY A 52 -28.84 -4.35 -7.48
C GLY A 52 -27.60 -4.26 -6.58
N ILE A 53 -26.47 -3.79 -7.14
CA ILE A 53 -25.20 -3.61 -6.43
C ILE A 53 -25.07 -2.14 -6.03
N PHE A 54 -25.20 -1.87 -4.74
CA PHE A 54 -25.09 -0.51 -4.21
C PHE A 54 -23.63 -0.14 -3.95
N PRO A 55 -23.20 1.11 -4.25
CA PRO A 55 -21.81 1.57 -4.05
C PRO A 55 -21.26 1.28 -2.64
N GLU A 56 -22.06 1.55 -1.60
CA GLU A 56 -21.67 1.31 -0.19
C GLU A 56 -21.39 -0.17 0.10
N GLN A 57 -22.12 -1.09 -0.54
CA GLN A 57 -21.94 -2.52 -0.34
C GLN A 57 -20.65 -3.03 -1.00
N GLU A 58 -20.30 -2.52 -2.18
CA GLU A 58 -19.05 -2.85 -2.86
C GLU A 58 -17.84 -2.24 -2.15
N ALA A 59 -17.91 -0.97 -1.78
CA ALA A 59 -16.89 -0.31 -0.95
C ALA A 59 -16.63 -1.12 0.34
N GLY A 60 -17.71 -1.55 1.02
CA GLY A 60 -17.61 -2.38 2.22
C GLY A 60 -17.00 -3.77 1.99
N LYS A 61 -17.20 -4.39 0.83
CA LYS A 61 -16.51 -5.66 0.47
C LYS A 61 -15.03 -5.43 0.21
N LEU A 62 -14.68 -4.44 -0.62
CA LEU A 62 -13.30 -4.09 -0.95
C LEU A 62 -12.51 -3.71 0.32
N LYS A 63 -13.12 -2.92 1.20
CA LYS A 63 -12.53 -2.53 2.47
C LYS A 63 -12.22 -3.74 3.35
N ARG A 64 -13.18 -4.68 3.52
CA ARG A 64 -12.96 -5.89 4.31
C ARG A 64 -11.84 -6.76 3.74
N ALA A 65 -11.82 -6.97 2.42
CA ALA A 65 -10.76 -7.74 1.77
C ALA A 65 -9.37 -7.10 1.97
N ALA A 66 -9.29 -5.77 1.87
CA ALA A 66 -8.07 -5.03 2.16
C ALA A 66 -7.65 -5.14 3.64
N GLU A 67 -8.58 -4.98 4.60
CA GLU A 67 -8.31 -5.15 6.02
C GLU A 67 -7.78 -6.55 6.34
N GLU A 68 -8.42 -7.60 5.80
CA GLU A 68 -7.97 -8.99 5.93
C GLU A 68 -6.56 -9.19 5.38
N LEU A 69 -6.27 -8.66 4.18
CA LEU A 69 -4.93 -8.71 3.58
C LEU A 69 -3.88 -8.04 4.47
N LEU A 70 -4.16 -6.83 4.98
CA LEU A 70 -3.24 -6.10 5.84
C LEU A 70 -3.00 -6.83 7.17
N HIS A 71 -4.05 -7.44 7.74
CA HIS A 71 -3.92 -8.27 8.94
C HIS A 71 -3.03 -9.50 8.70
N ASN A 72 -3.20 -10.19 7.57
CA ASN A 72 -2.35 -11.33 7.21
C ASN A 72 -0.89 -10.91 7.04
N ILE A 73 -0.63 -9.83 6.29
CA ILE A 73 0.72 -9.28 6.11
C ILE A 73 1.39 -8.92 7.45
N ARG A 74 0.66 -8.25 8.35
CA ARG A 74 1.16 -7.94 9.69
C ARG A 74 1.47 -9.22 10.47
N ASN A 75 0.61 -10.23 10.39
CA ASN A 75 0.80 -11.49 11.11
C ASN A 75 1.99 -12.29 10.57
N ASP A 76 2.27 -12.19 9.26
CA ASP A 76 3.36 -12.92 8.60
C ASP A 76 4.72 -12.24 8.78
N TYR A 77 4.78 -10.90 8.76
CA TYR A 77 6.04 -10.15 8.69
C TYR A 77 6.26 -9.14 9.82
N GLY A 78 5.19 -8.72 10.50
CA GLY A 78 5.20 -7.61 11.46
C GLY A 78 5.45 -7.98 12.91
N GLN A 79 5.90 -9.21 13.20
CA GLN A 79 6.16 -9.62 14.57
C GLN A 79 7.26 -8.73 15.18
N SER A 80 7.02 -8.27 16.41
CA SER A 80 7.92 -7.35 17.14
C SER A 80 8.07 -5.94 16.53
N VAL A 81 7.20 -5.55 15.58
CA VAL A 81 7.15 -4.20 15.01
C VAL A 81 5.79 -3.58 15.33
N GLU A 82 5.78 -2.43 16.01
CA GLU A 82 4.55 -1.67 16.24
C GLU A 82 3.94 -1.27 14.89
N THR A 83 2.73 -1.78 14.62
CA THR A 83 2.06 -1.65 13.32
C THR A 83 0.67 -1.06 13.49
N GLU A 84 0.39 0.01 12.75
CA GLU A 84 -0.94 0.57 12.51
C GLU A 84 -1.46 0.14 11.13
N ILE A 85 -2.77 -0.07 10.99
CA ILE A 85 -3.41 -0.52 9.74
C ILE A 85 -4.41 0.56 9.30
N PHE A 86 -4.33 0.98 8.04
CA PHE A 86 -5.20 1.99 7.46
C PHE A 86 -5.81 1.49 6.15
N VAL A 87 -7.14 1.57 6.05
CA VAL A 87 -7.90 1.27 4.82
C VAL A 87 -8.87 2.40 4.50
N PRO A 88 -8.36 3.60 4.12
CA PRO A 88 -9.19 4.71 3.69
C PRO A 88 -9.76 4.48 2.29
N GLU A 89 -10.89 5.14 2.01
CA GLU A 89 -11.47 5.24 0.67
C GLU A 89 -11.08 6.59 0.04
N GLY A 90 -10.87 6.61 -1.27
CA GLY A 90 -10.65 7.85 -2.02
C GLY A 90 -9.78 7.66 -3.26
N ASN A 91 -9.26 8.77 -3.78
CA ASN A 91 -8.27 8.72 -4.87
C ASN A 91 -6.96 8.14 -4.34
N VAL A 92 -6.52 7.02 -4.91
CA VAL A 92 -5.35 6.25 -4.44
C VAL A 92 -4.11 7.13 -4.24
N LYS A 93 -3.77 7.96 -5.23
CA LYS A 93 -2.58 8.82 -5.18
C LYS A 93 -2.69 9.87 -4.07
N GLU A 94 -3.78 10.62 -4.04
CA GLU A 94 -3.98 11.72 -3.10
C GLU A 94 -3.99 11.20 -1.66
N THR A 95 -4.70 10.10 -1.44
CA THR A 95 -4.79 9.47 -0.12
C THR A 95 -3.44 8.96 0.37
N ILE A 96 -2.61 8.38 -0.50
CA ILE A 96 -1.24 7.96 -0.14
C ILE A 96 -0.39 9.17 0.29
N LEU A 97 -0.38 10.24 -0.51
CA LEU A 97 0.44 11.43 -0.24
C LEU A 97 -0.03 12.17 1.02
N GLN A 98 -1.35 12.19 1.25
CA GLN A 98 -1.94 12.78 2.44
C GLN A 98 -1.59 11.96 3.68
N MET A 99 -1.75 10.63 3.64
CA MET A 99 -1.39 9.74 4.74
C MET A 99 0.09 9.85 5.11
N ALA A 100 0.98 9.93 4.12
CA ALA A 100 2.41 10.13 4.37
C ALA A 100 2.71 11.41 5.18
N LYS A 101 1.96 12.50 4.94
CA LYS A 101 2.07 13.76 5.68
C LYS A 101 1.45 13.66 7.07
N GLU A 102 0.20 13.20 7.17
CA GLU A 102 -0.58 13.16 8.41
C GLU A 102 0.03 12.21 9.44
N TRP A 103 0.40 11.00 9.01
CA TRP A 103 1.05 10.02 9.88
C TRP A 103 2.53 10.34 10.15
N LYS A 104 3.06 11.39 9.50
CA LYS A 104 4.45 11.86 9.60
C LYS A 104 5.44 10.75 9.24
N ALA A 105 5.16 10.05 8.13
CA ALA A 105 6.06 9.06 7.58
C ALA A 105 7.46 9.66 7.37
N LYS A 106 8.50 8.83 7.48
CA LYS A 106 9.89 9.18 7.19
C LYS A 106 10.44 8.41 5.98
N LEU A 107 9.74 7.36 5.58
CA LEU A 107 10.00 6.54 4.41
C LEU A 107 8.67 5.99 3.90
N ILE A 108 8.49 5.96 2.58
CA ILE A 108 7.45 5.17 1.93
C ILE A 108 8.11 3.91 1.34
N VAL A 109 7.52 2.74 1.56
CA VAL A 109 7.90 1.48 0.92
C VAL A 109 6.80 1.07 -0.04
N ILE A 110 7.17 0.78 -1.29
CA ILE A 110 6.22 0.44 -2.34
C ILE A 110 6.80 -0.60 -3.30
N GLY A 111 5.94 -1.46 -3.85
CA GLY A 111 6.28 -2.27 -5.02
C GLY A 111 6.40 -1.42 -6.28
N SER A 112 7.32 -1.79 -7.18
CA SER A 112 7.47 -1.14 -8.50
C SER A 112 6.26 -1.33 -9.42
N HIS A 113 5.46 -2.38 -9.19
CA HIS A 113 4.28 -2.71 -9.97
C HIS A 113 3.13 -3.03 -9.02
N GLY A 114 1.89 -2.85 -9.51
CA GLY A 114 0.67 -3.25 -8.80
C GLY A 114 -0.13 -4.27 -9.61
N ARG A 115 -1.46 -4.23 -9.45
CA ARG A 115 -2.45 -5.16 -10.07
C ARG A 115 -2.33 -5.39 -11.58
N THR A 116 -1.97 -4.37 -12.36
CA THR A 116 -2.04 -4.42 -13.84
C THR A 116 -0.72 -4.81 -14.53
N GLY A 117 0.34 -5.08 -13.76
CA GLY A 117 1.72 -5.14 -14.27
C GLY A 117 2.08 -6.42 -15.02
N PHE A 118 1.83 -6.49 -16.34
CA PHE A 118 2.35 -7.54 -17.25
C PHE A 118 3.26 -7.05 -18.38
N SER A 119 3.53 -5.75 -18.53
CA SER A 119 4.51 -5.27 -19.52
C SER A 119 5.91 -5.23 -18.91
N ARG A 120 6.91 -5.84 -19.57
CA ARG A 120 8.28 -6.02 -19.07
C ARG A 120 9.09 -4.71 -18.88
N LEU A 121 8.51 -3.53 -19.14
CA LEU A 121 9.24 -2.27 -19.23
C LEU A 121 8.62 -1.07 -18.48
N LEU A 122 7.39 -1.17 -17.96
CA LEU A 122 6.70 -0.01 -17.38
C LEU A 122 6.45 -0.18 -15.88
N MET A 123 6.97 0.76 -15.09
CA MET A 123 6.66 0.91 -13.67
C MET A 123 5.16 1.20 -13.50
N GLY A 124 4.56 0.72 -12.41
CA GLY A 124 3.15 0.96 -12.11
C GLY A 124 2.87 2.46 -11.94
N SER A 125 1.72 2.92 -12.46
CA SER A 125 1.34 4.35 -12.43
C SER A 125 1.33 4.94 -11.02
N ILE A 126 0.84 4.18 -10.03
CA ILE A 126 0.85 4.62 -8.63
C ILE A 126 2.28 4.75 -8.10
N ALA A 127 3.19 3.83 -8.44
CA ALA A 127 4.57 3.92 -8.00
C ALA A 127 5.28 5.13 -8.61
N GLU A 128 5.08 5.39 -9.90
CA GLU A 128 5.61 6.59 -10.54
C GLU A 128 5.11 7.87 -9.87
N GLU A 129 3.80 7.97 -9.65
CA GLU A 129 3.18 9.15 -9.04
C GLU A 129 3.68 9.38 -7.60
N VAL A 130 3.83 8.31 -6.82
CA VAL A 130 4.38 8.39 -5.46
C VAL A 130 5.84 8.83 -5.49
N ILE A 131 6.69 8.25 -6.36
CA ILE A 131 8.10 8.65 -6.48
C ILE A 131 8.22 10.13 -6.86
N ARG A 132 7.38 10.61 -7.77
CA ARG A 132 7.41 11.99 -8.28
C ARG A 132 6.98 13.02 -7.24
N HIS A 133 6.00 12.69 -6.38
CA HIS A 133 5.34 13.67 -5.51
C HIS A 133 5.52 13.43 -4.00
N SER A 134 6.21 12.34 -3.61
CA SER A 134 6.35 12.00 -2.19
C SER A 134 7.08 13.10 -1.41
N PRO A 135 6.57 13.47 -0.21
CA PRO A 135 7.25 14.42 0.67
C PRO A 135 8.48 13.81 1.39
N VAL A 136 8.72 12.51 1.22
CA VAL A 136 9.78 11.74 1.90
C VAL A 136 10.44 10.75 0.95
N PRO A 137 11.63 10.20 1.29
CA PRO A 137 12.25 9.15 0.49
C PRO A 137 11.31 7.97 0.22
N VAL A 138 11.48 7.34 -0.95
CA VAL A 138 10.69 6.18 -1.38
C VAL A 138 11.64 5.00 -1.60
N PHE A 139 11.35 3.88 -0.94
CA PHE A 139 12.02 2.60 -1.12
C PHE A 139 11.19 1.72 -2.06
N VAL A 140 11.69 1.54 -3.29
CA VAL A 140 10.98 0.82 -4.34
C VAL A 140 11.48 -0.61 -4.44
N VAL A 141 10.57 -1.56 -4.31
CA VAL A 141 10.88 -2.99 -4.42
C VAL A 141 10.57 -3.48 -5.84
N PRO A 142 11.57 -3.97 -6.60
CA PRO A 142 11.35 -4.43 -7.97
C PRO A 142 10.47 -5.69 -8.01
N VAL A 143 9.78 -5.91 -9.12
CA VAL A 143 9.12 -7.19 -9.41
C VAL A 143 10.17 -8.27 -9.70
N THR A 144 9.97 -9.50 -9.21
CA THR A 144 10.78 -10.64 -9.67
C THR A 144 10.12 -11.25 -10.89
N ILE A 145 10.68 -11.02 -12.07
CA ILE A 145 10.33 -11.77 -13.28
C ILE A 145 11.29 -12.95 -13.35
N LYS A 146 10.77 -14.19 -13.27
CA LYS A 146 11.56 -15.35 -13.68
C LYS A 146 11.67 -15.27 -15.21
N LEU A 147 12.90 -15.09 -15.71
CA LEU A 147 13.23 -15.20 -17.13
C LEU A 147 13.26 -16.66 -17.56
#